data_AF-A0A5J4WYB0-F1
#
_entry.id   AF-A0A5J4WYB0-F1
#
_cell.length_a   1.000
_cell.length_b   1.000
_cell.length_c   1.000
_cell.angle_alpha   90.00
_cell.angle_beta   90.00
_cell.angle_gamma   90.00
#
_symmetry.space_group_name_H-M   'P 1'
#
loop_
_entity.id
_entity.type
_entity.pdbx_description
1 polymer ?
#
loop_
_entity_poly.entity_id
_entity_poly.type
_entity_poly.pdbx_seq_one_letter_code
_entity_poly.pdbx_strand_id
1 'polypeptide(L)'
;MLIIVLLALFQLSLSIEYNKGEKFAYDFTSQVVTVSQGNDGQKTGLRSNAHQSTQEINTTAEFRVLLTSSVGSFLEMKVSNLRIKMSSEEDSSDVEPGEQLDALFGNPVYFTHKQDGSILDVSISNDEDDSITAIKMGVLNSLRTVEGDGKTDKYQSSVLDAHGRHIERFQLEKKAGGEMLISSSYNQDDFNNFADPAIDPTQIQLSSQNRRLINNERITSSEQSQTVTLNPKNRRQSNDDTEVIDPIPEFFIVSDGISKLNNKRTLSSNDDEQEFPYSSVEEFMRQNQNLKLVNYLQNSFYEERERIKKQQSRFTQLSEKRQQNDMSCTPELTACYSYKNSWQVGGNDFGLRLTASAAVGMMKGCSLNTSSSYLAGADVKLEGLILGKTVTAADAFAEYGEINGVAKRNQVKVDVIGKNIFSKSFSTYKACSKQSLSVSRYEKDWSFGFTILVVIVPVSFSAGLKVEFNAEAAMFPCVQQVLYNVSFIPSVKLTAYGGASVSIIVAKAGVNIEGSFTQSLDPHGYVDGARCALGYEVNSVTDPLTAKLYGWYRVRKWTLSWGKEHKVTIWSNSLARVTKNIDRREARVY
;
A
#
# COMPACT_ATOMS: atom_id res chain seq x y z
N MET A 1 28.80 18.00 -59.61
CA MET A 1 28.49 16.82 -58.77
C MET A 1 28.78 17.08 -57.28
N LEU A 2 28.62 18.32 -56.79
CA LEU A 2 28.84 18.73 -55.38
C LEU A 2 27.53 19.21 -54.71
N ILE A 3 26.47 19.44 -55.50
CA ILE A 3 25.19 20.01 -55.02
C ILE A 3 24.19 18.90 -54.60
N ILE A 4 24.40 17.65 -55.01
CA ILE A 4 23.50 16.53 -54.68
C ILE A 4 23.85 15.90 -53.31
N VAL A 5 25.05 16.16 -52.75
CA VAL A 5 25.44 15.69 -51.41
C VAL A 5 24.91 16.60 -50.29
N LEU A 6 24.59 17.86 -50.58
CA LEU A 6 24.04 18.80 -49.58
C LEU A 6 22.52 18.64 -49.33
N LEU A 7 21.81 17.99 -50.26
CA LEU A 7 20.35 17.77 -50.19
C LEU A 7 19.95 16.46 -49.51
N ALA A 8 20.91 15.58 -49.18
CA ALA A 8 20.64 14.26 -48.60
C ALA A 8 20.82 14.20 -47.06
N LEU A 9 21.12 15.32 -46.39
CA LEU A 9 21.45 15.35 -44.95
C LEU A 9 20.62 16.30 -44.09
N PHE A 10 19.59 16.95 -44.64
CA PHE A 10 18.51 17.46 -43.80
C PHE A 10 17.53 16.32 -43.50
N GLN A 11 18.01 15.30 -42.79
CA GLN A 11 17.11 14.67 -41.84
C GLN A 11 16.84 15.76 -40.82
N LEU A 12 15.75 16.49 -41.03
CA LEU A 12 15.16 17.37 -40.05
C LEU A 12 14.77 16.46 -38.88
N SER A 13 15.74 16.15 -38.01
CA SER A 13 15.47 15.83 -36.62
C SER A 13 14.64 17.00 -36.15
N LEU A 14 13.38 16.77 -35.80
CA LEU A 14 12.69 17.84 -35.12
C LEU A 14 13.43 18.00 -33.80
N SER A 15 13.73 19.25 -33.48
CA SER A 15 14.23 19.63 -32.18
C SER A 15 13.17 20.54 -31.62
N ILE A 16 12.68 20.22 -30.43
CA ILE A 16 11.86 21.18 -29.70
C ILE A 16 12.80 22.33 -29.32
N GLU A 17 12.59 23.48 -29.93
CA GLU A 17 13.44 24.67 -29.73
C GLU A 17 12.63 25.83 -29.18
N TYR A 18 13.19 26.46 -28.16
CA TYR A 18 12.65 27.67 -27.56
C TYR A 18 13.68 28.77 -27.61
N ASN A 19 13.21 30.01 -27.74
CA ASN A 19 14.09 31.17 -27.74
C ASN A 19 14.29 31.71 -26.31
N LYS A 20 15.51 32.14 -25.98
CA LYS A 20 15.77 32.82 -24.69
C LYS A 20 14.84 34.04 -24.56
N GLY A 21 14.23 34.22 -23.39
CA GLY A 21 13.31 35.32 -23.10
C GLY A 21 11.86 35.06 -23.54
N GLU A 22 11.63 34.02 -24.33
CA GLU A 22 10.29 33.68 -24.81
C GLU A 22 9.33 33.37 -23.66
N LYS A 23 8.09 33.85 -23.81
CA LYS A 23 6.97 33.61 -22.90
C LYS A 23 5.79 32.98 -23.63
N PHE A 24 5.19 31.96 -23.04
CA PHE A 24 4.00 31.30 -23.58
C PHE A 24 3.13 30.75 -22.46
N ALA A 25 1.85 30.53 -22.74
CA ALA A 25 0.89 30.06 -21.75
C ALA A 25 0.01 28.95 -22.30
N TYR A 26 -0.49 28.11 -21.40
CA TYR A 26 -1.46 27.07 -21.72
C TYR A 26 -2.62 27.11 -20.74
N ASP A 27 -3.81 26.83 -21.24
CA ASP A 27 -4.91 26.41 -20.38
C ASP A 27 -4.78 24.90 -20.14
N PHE A 28 -4.85 24.51 -18.87
CA PHE A 28 -4.73 23.14 -18.41
C PHE A 28 -6.00 22.72 -17.66
N THR A 29 -6.55 21.58 -18.05
CA THR A 29 -7.70 20.94 -17.41
C THR A 29 -7.34 19.51 -17.08
N SER A 30 -7.66 19.04 -15.87
CA SER A 30 -7.59 17.63 -15.50
C SER A 30 -8.85 17.21 -14.79
N GLN A 31 -9.38 16.04 -15.13
CA GLN A 31 -10.50 15.40 -14.46
C GLN A 31 -10.08 14.02 -13.98
N VAL A 32 -10.40 13.67 -12.74
CA VAL A 32 -10.19 12.34 -12.18
C VAL A 32 -11.49 11.84 -11.58
N VAL A 33 -11.89 10.64 -11.99
CA VAL A 33 -13.08 9.94 -11.56
C VAL A 33 -12.65 8.68 -10.81
N THR A 34 -13.11 8.52 -9.57
CA THR A 34 -12.89 7.29 -8.80
C THR A 34 -14.20 6.60 -8.51
N VAL A 35 -14.26 5.30 -8.80
CA VAL A 35 -15.45 4.47 -8.67
C VAL A 35 -15.11 3.20 -7.87
N SER A 36 -15.96 2.84 -6.91
CA SER A 36 -15.97 1.49 -6.32
C SER A 36 -17.00 0.64 -7.05
N GLN A 37 -16.56 -0.39 -7.78
CA GLN A 37 -17.46 -1.34 -8.45
C GLN A 37 -17.49 -2.67 -7.70
N GLY A 38 -18.70 -3.15 -7.39
CA GLY A 38 -18.94 -4.52 -6.96
C GLY A 38 -19.29 -5.40 -8.16
N ASN A 39 -18.76 -6.62 -8.20
CA ASN A 39 -18.85 -7.54 -9.35
C ASN A 39 -20.29 -8.03 -9.70
N ASP A 40 -21.29 -7.73 -8.87
CA ASP A 40 -22.63 -8.37 -8.92
C ASP A 40 -23.75 -7.56 -9.59
N GLY A 41 -23.43 -6.42 -10.22
CA GLY A 41 -24.42 -5.52 -10.85
C GLY A 41 -25.29 -6.14 -11.97
N GLN A 42 -25.03 -7.39 -12.38
CA GLN A 42 -25.86 -8.13 -13.33
C GLN A 42 -26.73 -9.24 -12.72
N LYS A 43 -26.44 -9.77 -11.51
CA LYS A 43 -27.16 -10.96 -10.98
C LYS A 43 -28.04 -10.71 -9.77
N THR A 44 -27.78 -9.70 -8.94
CA THR A 44 -28.53 -9.47 -7.69
C THR A 44 -29.56 -8.34 -7.77
N GLY A 45 -29.72 -7.69 -8.92
CA GLY A 45 -30.61 -6.53 -9.03
C GLY A 45 -30.09 -5.27 -8.31
N LEU A 46 -28.88 -5.32 -7.72
CA LEU A 46 -28.12 -4.16 -7.26
C LEU A 46 -27.49 -3.46 -8.47
N ARG A 47 -28.33 -2.91 -9.36
CA ARG A 47 -27.88 -1.91 -10.34
C ARG A 47 -27.70 -0.57 -9.60
N SER A 48 -26.60 0.11 -9.92
CA SER A 48 -26.43 1.58 -10.01
C SER A 48 -26.22 2.47 -8.78
N ASN A 49 -25.63 2.01 -7.66
CA ASN A 49 -25.14 2.92 -6.60
C ASN A 49 -23.61 2.88 -6.47
N ALA A 50 -22.89 2.84 -7.60
CA ALA A 50 -21.44 2.94 -7.54
C ALA A 50 -21.10 4.40 -7.20
N HIS A 51 -20.81 4.67 -5.93
CA HIS A 51 -20.43 6.02 -5.51
C HIS A 51 -19.24 6.51 -6.34
N GLN A 52 -19.52 7.46 -7.21
CA GLN A 52 -18.54 8.12 -8.05
C GLN A 52 -18.09 9.41 -7.36
N SER A 53 -16.79 9.59 -7.23
CA SER A 53 -16.20 10.89 -6.89
C SER A 53 -15.48 11.42 -8.12
N THR A 54 -15.85 12.63 -8.55
CA THR A 54 -15.20 13.34 -9.64
C THR A 54 -14.48 14.56 -9.10
N GLN A 55 -13.26 14.78 -9.57
CA GLN A 55 -12.44 15.94 -9.25
C GLN A 55 -11.98 16.56 -10.56
N GLU A 56 -12.18 17.86 -10.70
CA GLU A 56 -11.78 18.62 -11.87
C GLU A 56 -10.91 19.79 -11.43
N ILE A 57 -9.77 19.96 -12.10
CA ILE A 57 -8.78 21.00 -11.83
C ILE A 57 -8.57 21.76 -13.14
N ASN A 58 -8.83 23.06 -13.12
CA ASN A 58 -8.58 23.98 -14.21
C ASN A 58 -7.56 25.03 -13.78
N THR A 59 -6.59 25.34 -14.62
CA THR A 59 -5.55 26.34 -14.32
C THR A 59 -4.90 26.87 -15.60
N THR A 60 -4.19 28.00 -15.50
CA THR A 60 -3.32 28.50 -16.56
C THR A 60 -1.87 28.25 -16.15
N ALA A 61 -1.09 27.63 -17.04
CA ALA A 61 0.34 27.42 -16.86
C ALA A 61 1.12 28.38 -17.76
N GLU A 62 1.89 29.26 -17.16
CA GLU A 62 2.73 30.26 -17.83
C GLU A 62 4.18 29.80 -17.81
N PHE A 63 4.86 29.92 -18.93
CA PHE A 63 6.23 29.48 -19.12
C PHE A 63 7.10 30.63 -19.58
N ARG A 64 8.34 30.64 -19.10
CA ARG A 64 9.37 31.60 -19.50
C ARG A 64 10.69 30.87 -19.71
N VAL A 65 11.32 31.11 -20.85
CA VAL A 65 12.62 30.52 -21.19
C VAL A 65 13.73 31.39 -20.60
N LEU A 66 14.48 30.84 -19.65
CA LEU A 66 15.52 31.55 -18.91
C LEU A 66 16.87 31.45 -19.60
N LEU A 67 17.24 30.23 -20.01
CA LEU A 67 18.50 29.91 -20.69
C LEU A 67 18.23 28.96 -21.85
N THR A 68 19.08 29.01 -22.87
CA THR A 68 19.12 28.06 -23.98
C THR A 68 20.54 27.52 -24.12
N SER A 69 20.66 26.25 -24.49
CA SER A 69 21.93 25.54 -24.65
C SER A 69 21.82 24.48 -25.75
N SER A 70 22.92 23.82 -26.09
CA SER A 70 22.91 22.68 -27.02
C SER A 70 22.20 21.44 -26.48
N VAL A 71 21.92 21.38 -25.17
CA VAL A 71 21.23 20.24 -24.55
C VAL A 71 19.71 20.47 -24.53
N GLY A 72 19.28 21.74 -24.52
CA GLY A 72 17.90 22.13 -24.36
C GLY A 72 17.75 23.52 -23.76
N SER A 73 16.54 23.82 -23.31
CA SER A 73 16.15 25.09 -22.70
C SER A 73 15.91 24.90 -21.20
N PHE A 74 16.32 25.88 -20.40
CA PHE A 74 15.97 25.96 -18.97
C PHE A 74 14.78 26.90 -18.83
N LEU A 75 13.67 26.39 -18.28
CA LEU A 75 12.40 27.11 -18.21
C LEU A 75 11.96 27.32 -16.76
N GLU A 76 11.25 28.42 -16.57
CA GLU A 76 10.39 28.68 -15.41
C GLU A 76 8.94 28.39 -15.80
N MET A 77 8.20 27.68 -14.95
CA MET A 77 6.75 27.51 -15.04
C MET A 77 6.07 28.10 -13.80
N LYS A 78 5.03 28.92 -14.01
CA LYS A 78 4.12 29.40 -12.97
C LYS A 78 2.70 28.93 -13.26
N VAL A 79 1.98 28.56 -12.21
CA VAL A 79 0.61 28.07 -12.31
C VAL A 79 -0.32 29.08 -11.64
N SER A 80 -1.33 29.55 -12.37
CA SER A 80 -2.24 30.62 -11.95
C SER A 80 -3.69 30.28 -12.25
N ASN A 81 -4.63 31.06 -11.71
CA ASN A 81 -6.08 30.89 -11.95
C ASN A 81 -6.59 29.47 -11.63
N LEU A 82 -6.12 28.89 -10.53
CA LEU A 82 -6.50 27.55 -10.11
C LEU A 82 -8.00 27.53 -9.77
N ARG A 83 -8.72 26.57 -10.33
CA ARG A 83 -10.13 26.29 -10.01
C ARG A 83 -10.28 24.81 -9.78
N ILE A 84 -10.86 24.45 -8.65
CA ILE A 84 -11.06 23.06 -8.27
C ILE A 84 -12.55 22.83 -8.11
N LYS A 85 -13.07 21.85 -8.84
CA LYS A 85 -14.45 21.38 -8.69
C LYS A 85 -14.44 19.95 -8.18
N MET A 86 -15.27 19.68 -7.18
CA MET A 86 -15.50 18.35 -6.67
C MET A 86 -16.97 18.02 -6.78
N SER A 87 -17.29 16.83 -7.25
CA SER A 87 -18.66 16.33 -7.25
C SER A 87 -18.75 14.87 -6.83
N SER A 88 -19.81 14.57 -6.10
CA SER A 88 -20.37 13.24 -5.90
C SER A 88 -21.74 13.16 -6.59
N GLU A 89 -22.41 12.02 -6.55
CA GLU A 89 -23.78 11.88 -7.10
C GLU A 89 -24.79 12.83 -6.44
N GLU A 90 -24.58 13.19 -5.17
CA GLU A 90 -25.55 13.96 -4.37
C GLU A 90 -25.15 15.43 -4.20
N ASP A 91 -23.85 15.76 -4.26
CA ASP A 91 -23.33 17.10 -3.97
C ASP A 91 -22.26 17.52 -4.98
N SER A 92 -22.27 18.80 -5.38
CA SER A 92 -21.17 19.42 -6.12
C SER A 92 -20.73 20.70 -5.42
N SER A 93 -19.44 20.84 -5.17
CA SER A 93 -18.84 22.05 -4.60
C SER A 93 -17.75 22.58 -5.52
N ASP A 94 -17.91 23.82 -5.96
CA ASP A 94 -16.81 24.59 -6.53
C ASP A 94 -15.98 25.16 -5.37
N VAL A 95 -14.68 24.92 -5.40
CA VAL A 95 -13.73 25.40 -4.39
C VAL A 95 -12.82 26.42 -5.07
N GLU A 96 -13.06 27.69 -4.75
CA GLU A 96 -12.11 28.75 -5.09
C GLU A 96 -10.93 28.70 -4.11
N PRO A 97 -9.67 28.62 -4.62
CA PRO A 97 -8.50 28.78 -3.78
C PRO A 97 -8.54 30.10 -3.03
N GLY A 98 -8.18 30.11 -1.74
CA GLY A 98 -7.89 31.36 -1.04
C GLY A 98 -6.53 31.93 -1.47
N GLU A 99 -6.27 33.21 -1.18
CA GLU A 99 -5.02 33.92 -1.55
C GLU A 99 -3.74 33.17 -1.15
N GLN A 100 -3.73 32.52 0.01
CA GLN A 100 -2.59 31.73 0.47
C GLN A 100 -2.29 30.55 -0.46
N LEU A 101 -3.33 29.92 -1.00
CA LEU A 101 -3.18 28.79 -1.89
C LEU A 101 -2.70 29.25 -3.27
N ASP A 102 -3.26 30.34 -3.78
CA ASP A 102 -2.79 30.95 -5.03
C ASP A 102 -1.32 31.38 -4.93
N ALA A 103 -0.88 31.92 -3.79
CA ALA A 103 0.51 32.25 -3.54
C ALA A 103 1.43 31.01 -3.62
N LEU A 104 1.01 29.87 -3.05
CA LEU A 104 1.78 28.62 -3.13
C LEU A 104 1.81 28.03 -4.55
N PHE A 105 0.71 28.12 -5.30
CA PHE A 105 0.69 27.69 -6.72
C PHE A 105 1.50 28.61 -7.63
N GLY A 106 1.53 29.90 -7.32
CA GLY A 106 2.31 30.92 -8.02
C GLY A 106 3.83 30.78 -7.83
N ASN A 107 4.29 30.00 -6.84
CA ASN A 107 5.70 29.65 -6.72
C ASN A 107 6.19 28.96 -8.01
N PRO A 108 7.32 29.40 -8.58
CA PRO A 108 7.81 28.87 -9.83
C PRO A 108 8.36 27.44 -9.69
N VAL A 109 8.24 26.67 -10.77
CA VAL A 109 8.97 25.43 -11.01
C VAL A 109 10.03 25.69 -12.05
N TYR A 110 11.24 25.22 -11.81
CA TYR A 110 12.32 25.33 -12.78
C TYR A 110 12.70 23.95 -13.30
N PHE A 111 12.93 23.82 -14.61
CA PHE A 111 13.25 22.54 -15.24
C PHE A 111 14.02 22.73 -16.54
N THR A 112 14.76 21.70 -16.93
CA THR A 112 15.41 21.61 -18.24
C THR A 112 14.52 20.83 -19.19
N HIS A 113 14.11 21.43 -20.30
CA HIS A 113 13.42 20.75 -21.41
C HIS A 113 14.39 20.53 -22.55
N LYS A 114 14.73 19.27 -22.79
CA LYS A 114 15.70 18.86 -23.80
C LYS A 114 15.13 18.99 -25.20
N GLN A 115 16.01 19.04 -26.19
CA GLN A 115 15.61 19.10 -27.61
C GLN A 115 14.81 17.87 -28.04
N ASP A 116 15.04 16.70 -27.42
CA ASP A 116 14.25 15.49 -27.61
C ASP A 116 12.88 15.53 -26.90
N GLY A 117 12.58 16.60 -26.17
CA GLY A 117 11.34 16.78 -25.42
C GLY A 117 11.31 16.16 -24.03
N SER A 118 12.39 15.50 -23.59
CA SER A 118 12.50 14.99 -22.23
C SER A 118 12.69 16.12 -21.21
N ILE A 119 12.23 15.89 -19.98
CA ILE A 119 12.27 16.87 -18.90
C ILE A 119 13.22 16.37 -17.81
N LEU A 120 14.16 17.22 -17.37
CA LEU A 120 15.14 16.94 -16.32
C LEU A 120 15.27 18.12 -15.34
N ASP A 121 16.06 17.92 -14.29
CA ASP A 121 16.46 18.95 -13.31
C ASP A 121 15.29 19.71 -12.69
N VAL A 122 14.15 19.03 -12.53
CA VAL A 122 12.95 19.66 -12.01
C VAL A 122 13.17 20.04 -10.56
N SER A 123 13.04 21.34 -10.28
CA SER A 123 13.20 21.93 -8.97
C SER A 123 12.01 22.78 -8.58
N ILE A 124 11.63 22.67 -7.31
CA ILE A 124 10.44 23.29 -6.73
C ILE A 124 10.79 23.92 -5.37
N SER A 125 9.93 24.79 -4.85
CA SER A 125 10.10 25.35 -3.51
C SER A 125 10.05 24.26 -2.43
N ASN A 126 10.89 24.42 -1.40
CA ASN A 126 10.91 23.54 -0.22
C ASN A 126 9.58 23.56 0.55
N ASP A 127 8.86 24.68 0.50
CA ASP A 127 7.64 24.93 1.25
C ASP A 127 6.39 24.31 0.61
N GLU A 128 6.52 23.71 -0.58
CA GLU A 128 5.40 23.08 -1.28
C GLU A 128 5.11 21.67 -0.77
N ASP A 129 3.81 21.42 -0.54
CA ASP A 129 3.24 20.11 -0.25
C ASP A 129 3.29 19.20 -1.49
N ASP A 130 3.35 17.89 -1.25
CA ASP A 130 3.37 16.88 -2.31
C ASP A 130 2.17 16.98 -3.26
N SER A 131 1.01 17.45 -2.77
CA SER A 131 -0.19 17.65 -3.60
C SER A 131 -0.03 18.80 -4.61
N ILE A 132 0.65 19.89 -4.23
CA ILE A 132 0.95 21.01 -5.16
C ILE A 132 1.97 20.53 -6.19
N THR A 133 3.01 19.86 -5.70
CA THR A 133 4.06 19.28 -6.52
C THR A 133 3.46 18.36 -7.58
N ALA A 134 2.57 17.45 -7.18
CA ALA A 134 1.86 16.53 -8.07
C ALA A 134 1.12 17.24 -9.21
N ILE A 135 0.38 18.31 -8.89
CA ILE A 135 -0.37 19.09 -9.89
C ILE A 135 0.59 19.74 -10.89
N LYS A 136 1.64 20.40 -10.39
CA LYS A 136 2.67 21.02 -11.23
C LYS A 136 3.41 20.00 -12.09
N MET A 137 3.74 18.82 -11.54
CA MET A 137 4.36 17.74 -12.31
C MET A 137 3.45 17.19 -13.40
N GLY A 138 2.14 17.14 -13.14
CA GLY A 138 1.15 16.75 -14.14
C GLY A 138 1.06 17.72 -15.32
N VAL A 139 1.14 19.03 -15.04
CA VAL A 139 1.26 20.06 -16.09
C VAL A 139 2.57 19.87 -16.87
N LEU A 140 3.70 19.69 -16.19
CA LEU A 140 4.99 19.44 -16.87
C LEU A 140 4.97 18.17 -17.72
N ASN A 141 4.36 17.08 -17.24
CA ASN A 141 4.27 15.83 -17.98
C ASN A 141 3.47 15.99 -19.29
N SER A 142 2.59 16.98 -19.38
CA SER A 142 1.89 17.32 -20.62
C SER A 142 2.84 17.90 -21.68
N LEU A 143 3.95 18.51 -21.27
CA LEU A 143 5.02 18.98 -22.17
C LEU A 143 6.14 17.96 -22.39
N ARG A 144 6.18 16.86 -21.63
CA ARG A 144 7.18 15.81 -21.82
C ARG A 144 6.87 15.01 -23.07
N THR A 145 7.81 14.90 -23.98
CA THR A 145 7.79 13.86 -25.01
C THR A 145 9.16 13.20 -25.06
N VAL A 146 9.36 12.24 -25.95
CA VAL A 146 10.69 11.81 -26.35
C VAL A 146 10.65 11.71 -27.85
N GLU A 147 11.52 12.38 -28.58
CA GLU A 147 11.62 12.20 -30.02
C GLU A 147 12.48 10.98 -30.37
N GLY A 148 12.01 10.17 -31.31
CA GLY A 148 12.77 9.04 -31.84
C GLY A 148 13.89 9.50 -32.76
N ASP A 149 14.76 8.59 -33.17
CA ASP A 149 15.89 8.89 -34.08
C ASP A 149 15.48 9.23 -35.53
N GLY A 150 14.18 9.51 -35.77
CA GLY A 150 13.61 9.84 -37.06
C GLY A 150 13.53 8.69 -38.06
N LYS A 151 14.00 7.48 -37.72
CA LYS A 151 14.06 6.36 -38.68
C LYS A 151 12.76 5.58 -38.78
N THR A 152 11.97 5.56 -37.72
CA THR A 152 10.75 4.76 -37.63
C THR A 152 9.62 5.53 -36.98
N ASP A 153 8.42 5.42 -37.55
CA ASP A 153 7.21 6.02 -36.97
C ASP A 153 6.81 5.39 -35.63
N LYS A 154 7.41 4.26 -35.22
CA LYS A 154 7.17 3.62 -33.92
C LYS A 154 8.49 3.28 -33.25
N TYR A 155 8.64 3.65 -31.98
CA TYR A 155 9.85 3.38 -31.19
C TYR A 155 9.50 3.22 -29.71
N GLN A 156 10.48 2.78 -28.93
CA GLN A 156 10.39 2.66 -27.48
C GLN A 156 11.51 3.48 -26.84
N SER A 157 11.21 4.11 -25.71
CA SER A 157 12.23 4.83 -24.94
C SER A 157 12.05 4.59 -23.44
N SER A 158 13.17 4.65 -22.70
CA SER A 158 13.12 4.72 -21.24
C SER A 158 12.73 6.13 -20.84
N VAL A 159 11.62 6.23 -20.12
CA VAL A 159 11.06 7.48 -19.65
C VAL A 159 11.21 7.55 -18.14
N LEU A 160 11.43 8.77 -17.67
CA LEU A 160 11.36 9.13 -16.27
C LEU A 160 10.34 10.25 -16.10
N ASP A 161 9.26 9.97 -15.37
CA ASP A 161 8.20 10.93 -15.09
C ASP A 161 7.63 10.76 -13.67
N ALA A 162 6.50 11.40 -13.40
CA ALA A 162 5.88 11.43 -12.08
C ALA A 162 5.38 10.04 -11.60
N HIS A 163 5.23 9.07 -12.51
CA HIS A 163 4.90 7.68 -12.17
C HIS A 163 6.15 6.85 -11.89
N GLY A 164 7.28 7.24 -12.47
CA GLY A 164 8.61 6.71 -12.21
C GLY A 164 9.35 6.31 -13.47
N ARG A 165 10.25 5.33 -13.35
CA ARG A 165 11.08 4.85 -14.46
C ARG A 165 10.42 3.67 -15.17
N HIS A 166 10.10 3.84 -16.44
CA HIS A 166 9.40 2.84 -17.24
C HIS A 166 9.77 2.92 -18.73
N ILE A 167 9.31 1.95 -19.52
CA ILE A 167 9.42 1.96 -20.98
C ILE A 167 8.12 2.48 -21.59
N GLU A 168 8.21 3.47 -22.46
CA GLU A 168 7.05 4.01 -23.15
C GLU A 168 7.15 3.72 -24.65
N ARG A 169 6.01 3.35 -25.26
CA ARG A 169 5.90 3.07 -26.69
C ARG A 169 5.34 4.30 -27.40
N PHE A 170 6.08 4.84 -28.36
CA PHE A 170 5.72 6.05 -29.10
C PHE A 170 5.32 5.73 -30.54
N GLN A 171 4.41 6.53 -31.09
CA GLN A 171 3.99 6.55 -32.47
C GLN A 171 3.93 7.98 -33.00
N LEU A 172 4.59 8.22 -34.14
CA LEU A 172 4.65 9.47 -34.86
C LEU A 172 3.67 9.47 -36.03
N GLU A 173 2.90 10.54 -36.20
CA GLU A 173 2.05 10.76 -37.37
C GLU A 173 2.24 12.20 -37.87
N LYS A 174 2.74 12.35 -39.10
CA LYS A 174 2.86 13.65 -39.77
C LYS A 174 1.52 14.01 -40.41
N LYS A 175 0.96 15.15 -40.04
CA LYS A 175 -0.29 15.69 -40.58
C LYS A 175 -0.03 16.70 -41.70
N ALA A 176 -1.08 16.99 -42.46
CA ALA A 176 -1.04 18.06 -43.45
C ALA A 176 -0.75 19.41 -42.75
N GLY A 177 0.06 20.27 -43.39
CA GLY A 177 0.42 21.58 -42.84
C GLY A 177 1.64 21.60 -41.91
N GLY A 178 2.41 20.51 -41.84
CA GLY A 178 3.63 20.45 -41.02
C GLY A 178 3.39 20.13 -39.54
N GLU A 179 2.13 19.93 -39.15
CA GLU A 179 1.79 19.44 -37.82
C GLU A 179 2.20 17.99 -37.63
N MET A 180 2.49 17.64 -36.38
CA MET A 180 2.94 16.31 -36.00
C MET A 180 2.17 15.85 -34.77
N LEU A 181 1.57 14.66 -34.83
CA LEU A 181 0.94 14.01 -33.69
C LEU A 181 1.88 12.94 -33.15
N ILE A 182 2.33 13.10 -31.90
CA ILE A 182 3.02 12.06 -31.15
C ILE A 182 2.02 11.41 -30.21
N SER A 183 1.75 10.13 -30.41
CA SER A 183 0.98 9.32 -29.47
C SER A 183 1.90 8.38 -28.70
N SER A 184 1.65 8.16 -27.43
CA SER A 184 2.46 7.25 -26.63
C SER A 184 1.63 6.48 -25.60
N SER A 185 2.12 5.32 -25.17
CA SER A 185 1.42 4.47 -24.22
C SER A 185 2.35 3.58 -23.41
N TYR A 186 1.93 3.27 -22.19
CA TYR A 186 2.59 2.35 -21.28
C TYR A 186 1.58 1.73 -20.31
N ASN A 187 1.94 0.61 -19.70
CA ASN A 187 1.15 -0.09 -18.69
C ASN A 187 1.99 -0.49 -17.47
N GLN A 188 1.41 -1.20 -16.49
CA GLN A 188 2.12 -1.61 -15.27
C GLN A 188 3.33 -2.51 -15.54
N ASP A 189 3.31 -3.30 -16.61
CA ASP A 189 4.36 -4.26 -16.94
C ASP A 189 5.59 -3.57 -17.55
N ASP A 190 5.44 -2.31 -17.98
CA ASP A 190 6.52 -1.51 -18.55
C ASP A 190 7.38 -0.82 -17.48
N PHE A 191 7.00 -0.90 -16.20
CA PHE A 191 7.72 -0.24 -15.11
C PHE A 191 8.95 -1.02 -14.68
N ASN A 192 10.11 -0.36 -14.76
CA ASN A 192 11.30 -0.81 -14.05
C ASN A 192 11.15 -0.50 -12.56
N ASN A 193 10.71 0.73 -12.25
CA ASN A 193 10.50 1.19 -10.90
C ASN A 193 9.42 2.28 -10.84
N PHE A 194 8.42 2.10 -9.98
CA PHE A 194 7.51 3.17 -9.61
C PHE A 194 8.20 4.23 -8.75
N ALA A 195 7.73 5.48 -8.87
CA ALA A 195 8.11 6.60 -8.02
C ALA A 195 7.87 6.25 -6.55
N ASP A 196 6.68 5.73 -6.23
CA ASP A 196 6.41 5.16 -4.91
C ASP A 196 7.00 3.74 -4.79
N PRO A 197 7.93 3.50 -3.85
CA PRO A 197 8.53 2.20 -3.63
C PRO A 197 7.61 1.10 -3.13
N ALA A 198 6.48 1.45 -2.53
CA ALA A 198 5.55 0.50 -1.98
C ALA A 198 4.72 -0.20 -3.07
N ILE A 199 4.65 0.36 -4.28
CA ILE A 199 3.90 -0.23 -5.40
C ILE A 199 4.56 -1.53 -5.87
N ASP A 200 3.79 -2.62 -5.81
CA ASP A 200 4.07 -3.87 -6.49
C ASP A 200 3.29 -3.89 -7.82
N PRO A 201 3.95 -4.01 -9.00
CA PRO A 201 3.27 -4.06 -10.29
C PRO A 201 2.17 -5.14 -10.37
N THR A 202 2.27 -6.22 -9.58
CA THR A 202 1.27 -7.29 -9.56
C THR A 202 -0.03 -6.93 -8.84
N GLN A 203 -0.04 -5.83 -8.08
CA GLN A 203 -1.17 -5.38 -7.27
C GLN A 203 -2.01 -4.29 -7.97
N ILE A 204 -1.54 -3.81 -9.12
CA ILE A 204 -2.20 -2.76 -9.89
C ILE A 204 -2.35 -3.17 -11.35
N GLN A 205 -3.39 -2.68 -12.01
CA GLN A 205 -3.47 -2.63 -13.46
C GLN A 205 -3.46 -1.16 -13.85
N LEU A 206 -2.50 -0.78 -14.68
CA LEU A 206 -2.28 0.59 -15.09
C LEU A 206 -2.29 0.64 -16.61
N SER A 207 -3.03 1.59 -17.18
CA SER A 207 -2.96 1.88 -18.61
C SER A 207 -2.89 3.39 -18.77
N SER A 208 -1.88 3.88 -19.50
CA SER A 208 -1.78 5.29 -19.86
C SER A 208 -1.63 5.46 -21.36
N GLN A 209 -2.29 6.48 -21.89
CA GLN A 209 -2.22 6.92 -23.26
C GLN A 209 -2.02 8.43 -23.29
N ASN A 210 -1.05 8.90 -24.08
CA ASN A 210 -0.74 10.31 -24.24
C ASN A 210 -0.80 10.66 -25.73
N ARG A 211 -1.25 11.87 -26.04
CA ARG A 211 -1.32 12.41 -27.41
C ARG A 211 -0.87 13.86 -27.39
N ARG A 212 0.13 14.22 -28.18
CA ARG A 212 0.71 15.56 -28.24
C ARG A 212 0.74 16.05 -29.67
N LEU A 213 0.19 17.23 -29.91
CA LEU A 213 0.28 17.91 -31.19
C LEU A 213 1.46 18.87 -31.15
N ILE A 214 2.40 18.69 -32.06
CA ILE A 214 3.53 19.57 -32.28
C ILE A 214 3.28 20.38 -33.55
N ASN A 215 3.43 21.70 -33.46
CA ASN A 215 3.35 22.62 -34.58
C ASN A 215 4.43 23.70 -34.37
N ASN A 216 5.20 23.99 -35.42
CA ASN A 216 6.35 24.90 -35.38
C ASN A 216 7.29 24.61 -34.21
N GLU A 217 7.74 23.35 -34.10
CA GLU A 217 8.71 22.88 -33.09
C GLU A 217 8.23 23.01 -31.62
N ARG A 218 6.91 23.21 -31.42
CA ARG A 218 6.31 23.36 -30.08
C ARG A 218 5.14 22.44 -29.89
N ILE A 219 4.97 21.95 -28.66
CA ILE A 219 3.75 21.28 -28.25
C ILE A 219 2.62 22.31 -28.18
N THR A 220 1.63 22.26 -29.06
CA THR A 220 0.49 23.17 -29.06
C THR A 220 -0.71 22.62 -28.30
N SER A 221 -0.82 21.29 -28.22
CA SER A 221 -1.77 20.63 -27.33
C SER A 221 -1.24 19.28 -26.83
N SER A 222 -1.73 18.87 -25.66
CA SER A 222 -1.48 17.55 -25.09
C SER A 222 -2.77 17.03 -24.46
N GLU A 223 -3.03 15.74 -24.63
CA GLU A 223 -4.10 14.99 -23.98
C GLU A 223 -3.51 13.73 -23.36
N GLN A 224 -3.78 13.50 -22.08
CA GLN A 224 -3.38 12.29 -21.37
C GLN A 224 -4.63 11.61 -20.82
N SER A 225 -4.72 10.29 -20.97
CA SER A 225 -5.71 9.43 -20.34
C SER A 225 -4.98 8.36 -19.52
N GLN A 226 -5.47 8.09 -18.32
CA GLN A 226 -4.89 7.10 -17.43
C GLN A 226 -5.98 6.37 -16.65
N THR A 227 -5.90 5.05 -16.61
CA THR A 227 -6.75 4.19 -15.78
C THR A 227 -5.87 3.41 -14.83
N VAL A 228 -6.24 3.42 -13.55
CA VAL A 228 -5.61 2.62 -12.50
C VAL A 228 -6.67 1.76 -11.83
N THR A 229 -6.46 0.46 -11.79
CA THR A 229 -7.31 -0.50 -11.08
C THR A 229 -6.50 -1.21 -10.01
N LEU A 230 -7.06 -1.31 -8.81
CA LEU A 230 -6.45 -2.05 -7.72
C LEU A 230 -6.89 -3.50 -7.63
N ASN A 231 -5.94 -4.35 -7.23
CA ASN A 231 -6.12 -5.76 -6.95
C ASN A 231 -6.87 -6.52 -8.06
N PRO A 232 -6.46 -6.38 -9.33
CA PRO A 232 -7.19 -6.93 -10.47
C PRO A 232 -7.11 -8.46 -10.59
N LYS A 233 -6.56 -9.18 -9.59
CA LYS A 233 -5.95 -10.52 -9.76
C LYS A 233 -6.68 -11.36 -10.81
N ASN A 234 -5.91 -11.70 -11.84
CA ASN A 234 -6.27 -12.60 -12.92
C ASN A 234 -7.08 -13.79 -12.39
N ARG A 235 -8.35 -13.88 -12.82
CA ARG A 235 -9.23 -15.04 -12.74
C ARG A 235 -8.50 -16.29 -13.25
N ARG A 236 -7.65 -16.90 -12.44
CA ARG A 236 -7.47 -18.34 -12.51
C ARG A 236 -8.58 -18.88 -11.64
N GLN A 237 -9.69 -19.24 -12.28
CA GLN A 237 -10.68 -20.13 -11.70
C GLN A 237 -9.89 -21.31 -11.12
N SER A 238 -9.73 -21.30 -9.81
CA SER A 238 -9.29 -22.46 -9.07
C SER A 238 -10.39 -23.49 -9.28
N ASN A 239 -10.16 -24.49 -10.13
CA ASN A 239 -11.06 -25.64 -10.30
C ASN A 239 -11.01 -26.57 -9.07
N ASP A 240 -10.80 -26.02 -7.88
CA ASP A 240 -10.65 -26.82 -6.67
C ASP A 240 -12.01 -26.85 -5.98
N ASP A 241 -12.67 -28.01 -6.04
CA ASP A 241 -14.02 -28.34 -5.56
C ASP A 241 -14.17 -28.28 -4.02
N THR A 242 -13.35 -27.50 -3.32
CA THR A 242 -13.57 -27.24 -1.90
C THR A 242 -14.80 -26.35 -1.74
N GLU A 243 -15.77 -26.76 -0.92
CA GLU A 243 -16.96 -25.98 -0.55
C GLU A 243 -16.57 -24.56 -0.11
N VAL A 244 -16.62 -23.62 -1.05
CA VAL A 244 -16.40 -22.20 -0.81
C VAL A 244 -17.69 -21.66 -0.19
N ILE A 245 -17.63 -21.31 1.09
CA ILE A 245 -18.58 -20.41 1.75
C ILE A 245 -18.76 -19.21 0.83
N ASP A 246 -20.01 -18.87 0.47
CA ASP A 246 -20.42 -17.89 -0.54
C ASP A 246 -19.34 -16.87 -0.93
N PRO A 247 -19.01 -16.74 -2.24
CA PRO A 247 -17.95 -15.86 -2.68
C PRO A 247 -18.21 -14.44 -2.18
N ILE A 248 -17.32 -13.98 -1.29
CA ILE A 248 -17.34 -12.61 -0.79
C ILE A 248 -17.32 -11.68 -2.02
N PRO A 249 -18.24 -10.70 -2.12
CA PRO A 249 -18.27 -9.81 -3.27
C PRO A 249 -16.91 -9.14 -3.46
N GLU A 250 -16.32 -9.35 -4.63
CA GLU A 250 -15.06 -8.70 -5.01
C GLU A 250 -15.35 -7.23 -5.28
N PHE A 251 -14.64 -6.36 -4.54
CA PHE A 251 -14.67 -4.92 -4.75
C PHE A 251 -13.40 -4.49 -5.47
N PHE A 252 -13.57 -3.80 -6.60
CA PHE A 252 -12.47 -3.14 -7.30
C PHE A 252 -12.60 -1.63 -7.14
N ILE A 253 -11.46 -0.98 -6.97
CA ILE A 253 -11.37 0.47 -7.00
C ILE A 253 -10.71 0.83 -8.33
N VAL A 254 -11.43 1.60 -9.14
CA VAL A 254 -10.98 2.10 -10.42
C VAL A 254 -10.88 3.62 -10.35
N SER A 255 -9.75 4.16 -10.77
CA SER A 255 -9.53 5.59 -10.92
C SER A 255 -9.17 5.89 -12.37
N ASP A 256 -10.02 6.64 -13.05
CA ASP A 256 -9.83 7.12 -14.41
C ASP A 256 -9.49 8.60 -14.38
N GLY A 257 -8.49 9.02 -15.14
CA GLY A 257 -8.09 10.41 -15.23
C GLY A 257 -7.87 10.83 -16.68
N ILE A 258 -8.25 12.06 -16.99
CA ILE A 258 -7.98 12.71 -18.28
C ILE A 258 -7.40 14.10 -17.99
N SER A 259 -6.30 14.49 -18.63
CA SER A 259 -5.88 15.88 -18.69
C SER A 259 -5.71 16.38 -20.11
N LYS A 260 -5.85 17.70 -20.27
CA LYS A 260 -5.72 18.44 -21.52
C LYS A 260 -4.93 19.71 -21.27
N LEU A 261 -3.96 19.96 -22.13
CA LEU A 261 -3.17 21.19 -22.21
C LEU A 261 -3.42 21.80 -23.58
N ASN A 262 -3.84 23.06 -23.65
CA ASN A 262 -4.09 23.76 -24.91
C ASN A 262 -3.41 25.12 -24.91
N ASN A 263 -2.68 25.44 -25.99
CA ASN A 263 -1.93 26.68 -26.11
C ASN A 263 -2.88 27.90 -26.04
N LYS A 264 -2.62 28.77 -25.07
CA LYS A 264 -3.27 30.05 -24.88
C LYS A 264 -2.32 31.12 -25.41
N ARG A 265 -2.37 31.34 -26.73
CA ARG A 265 -1.73 32.40 -27.53
C ARG A 265 -0.45 33.05 -26.93
N THR A 266 0.67 32.96 -27.64
CA THR A 266 1.95 33.60 -27.28
C THR A 266 1.78 35.03 -26.75
N LEU A 267 2.25 35.28 -25.52
CA LEU A 267 2.18 36.58 -24.88
C LEU A 267 3.23 37.51 -25.52
N SER A 268 2.82 38.70 -25.95
CA SER A 268 3.74 39.70 -26.51
C SER A 268 4.71 40.20 -25.42
N SER A 269 6.01 40.22 -25.72
CA SER A 269 7.13 40.47 -24.82
C SER A 269 7.30 41.92 -24.34
N ASN A 270 6.21 42.68 -24.19
CA ASN A 270 6.28 44.12 -23.89
C ASN A 270 6.54 44.46 -22.41
N ASP A 271 6.58 43.47 -21.51
CA ASP A 271 6.89 43.69 -20.09
C ASP A 271 8.40 43.55 -19.84
N ASP A 272 8.98 44.59 -19.22
CA ASP A 272 10.38 44.72 -18.81
C ASP A 272 11.05 43.37 -18.58
N GLU A 273 11.87 42.94 -19.55
CA GLU A 273 12.65 41.70 -19.46
C GLU A 273 13.68 41.85 -18.35
N GLN A 274 13.30 41.45 -17.13
CA GLN A 274 14.25 41.29 -16.05
C GLN A 274 15.20 40.16 -16.46
N GLU A 275 16.42 40.52 -16.87
CA GLU A 275 17.41 39.57 -17.37
C GLU A 275 17.69 38.48 -16.32
N PHE A 276 17.72 37.21 -16.75
CA PHE A 276 18.07 36.10 -15.86
C PHE A 276 19.57 36.19 -15.54
N PRO A 277 19.98 36.50 -14.30
CA PRO A 277 21.34 36.98 -14.01
C PRO A 277 22.38 35.86 -13.86
N TYR A 278 21.99 34.60 -14.08
CA TYR A 278 22.85 33.43 -13.89
C TYR A 278 23.32 32.90 -15.23
N SER A 279 24.57 32.45 -15.32
CA SER A 279 25.13 31.93 -16.56
C SER A 279 24.88 30.44 -16.77
N SER A 280 24.42 29.72 -15.73
CA SER A 280 24.20 28.27 -15.77
C SER A 280 23.11 27.82 -14.76
N VAL A 281 22.59 26.61 -14.98
CA VAL A 281 21.62 25.96 -14.07
C VAL A 281 22.28 25.67 -12.72
N GLU A 282 23.53 25.22 -12.71
CA GLU A 282 24.28 24.90 -11.51
C GLU A 282 24.51 26.13 -10.63
N GLU A 283 24.83 27.27 -11.25
CA GLU A 283 24.96 28.54 -10.53
C GLU A 283 23.64 28.98 -9.92
N PHE A 284 22.54 28.90 -10.68
CA PHE A 284 21.19 29.20 -10.21
C PHE A 284 20.81 28.32 -9.01
N MET A 285 20.97 27.00 -9.13
CA MET A 285 20.63 26.06 -8.05
C MET A 285 21.48 26.26 -6.80
N ARG A 286 22.76 26.66 -6.94
CA ARG A 286 23.63 26.95 -5.79
C ARG A 286 23.19 28.19 -5.01
N GLN A 287 22.65 29.20 -5.70
CA GLN A 287 22.22 30.47 -5.10
C GLN A 287 20.78 30.41 -4.54
N ASN A 288 19.96 29.46 -5.01
CA ASN A 288 18.56 29.32 -4.60
C ASN A 288 18.36 28.07 -3.73
N GLN A 289 18.93 28.09 -2.52
CA GLN A 289 18.89 26.96 -1.58
C GLN A 289 17.50 26.62 -1.04
N ASN A 290 16.51 27.50 -1.25
CA ASN A 290 15.11 27.25 -0.94
C ASN A 290 14.42 26.32 -1.97
N LEU A 291 15.12 25.95 -3.05
CA LEU A 291 14.65 24.98 -4.02
C LEU A 291 15.17 23.57 -3.70
N LYS A 292 14.34 22.56 -3.93
CA LYS A 292 14.71 21.14 -3.91
C LYS A 292 14.49 20.52 -5.28
N LEU A 293 15.38 19.61 -5.66
CA LEU A 293 15.15 18.71 -6.79
C LEU A 293 14.03 17.73 -6.46
N VAL A 294 13.17 17.44 -7.45
CA VAL A 294 12.14 16.42 -7.33
C VAL A 294 12.80 15.05 -7.47
N ASN A 295 13.06 14.39 -6.34
CA ASN A 295 13.89 13.17 -6.27
C ASN A 295 13.46 12.05 -7.23
N TYR A 296 12.15 11.78 -7.37
CA TYR A 296 11.66 10.71 -8.26
C TYR A 296 11.79 11.05 -9.75
N LEU A 297 12.20 12.26 -10.11
CA LEU A 297 12.58 12.65 -11.48
C LEU A 297 14.11 12.63 -11.69
N GLN A 298 14.86 12.03 -10.76
CA GLN A 298 16.31 11.88 -10.84
C GLN A 298 16.69 10.42 -11.04
N ASN A 299 17.60 10.14 -11.98
CA ASN A 299 18.09 8.76 -12.20
C ASN A 299 18.77 8.16 -10.97
N SER A 300 19.53 8.98 -10.22
CA SER A 300 20.25 8.57 -9.01
C SER A 300 19.35 7.99 -7.92
N PHE A 301 18.10 8.47 -7.82
CA PHE A 301 17.10 7.95 -6.87
C PHE A 301 16.81 6.47 -7.11
N TYR A 302 16.75 6.03 -8.36
CA TYR A 302 16.46 4.63 -8.70
C TYR A 302 17.68 3.73 -8.54
N GLU A 303 18.86 4.21 -8.89
CA GLU A 303 20.12 3.48 -8.72
C GLU A 303 20.40 3.13 -7.25
N GLU A 304 20.17 4.08 -6.34
CA GLU A 304 20.31 3.86 -4.90
C GLU A 304 19.32 2.81 -4.38
N ARG A 305 18.07 2.86 -4.85
CA ARG A 305 17.03 1.91 -4.42
C ARG A 305 17.32 0.49 -4.87
N GLU A 306 17.82 0.28 -6.08
CA GLU A 306 18.25 -1.04 -6.54
C GLU A 306 19.37 -1.62 -5.67
N ARG A 307 20.31 -0.76 -5.24
CA ARG A 307 21.38 -1.15 -4.32
C ARG A 307 20.84 -1.61 -2.97
N ILE A 308 19.86 -0.91 -2.40
CA ILE A 308 19.22 -1.26 -1.12
C ILE A 308 18.45 -2.60 -1.22
N LYS A 309 17.66 -2.80 -2.29
CA LYS A 309 16.91 -4.05 -2.51
C LYS A 309 17.83 -5.27 -2.55
N LYS A 310 18.98 -5.16 -3.23
CA LYS A 310 20.01 -6.22 -3.32
C LYS A 310 20.63 -6.55 -1.96
N GLN A 311 20.67 -5.62 -1.01
CA GLN A 311 21.17 -5.86 0.35
C GLN A 311 20.11 -6.56 1.23
N GLN A 312 18.86 -6.12 1.17
CA GLN A 312 17.77 -6.68 2.01
C GLN A 312 17.48 -8.15 1.69
N SER A 313 17.49 -8.56 0.41
CA SER A 313 17.24 -9.95 0.02
C SER A 313 18.24 -10.94 0.62
N ARG A 314 19.48 -10.51 0.90
CA ARG A 314 20.51 -11.32 1.58
C ARG A 314 20.20 -11.55 3.06
N PHE A 315 19.53 -10.61 3.73
CA PHE A 315 19.19 -10.72 5.15
C PHE A 315 17.96 -11.60 5.39
N THR A 316 16.91 -11.48 4.56
CA THR A 316 15.67 -12.27 4.72
C THR A 316 15.91 -13.78 4.60
N GLN A 317 16.82 -14.21 3.72
CA GLN A 317 17.20 -15.62 3.56
C GLN A 317 17.87 -16.22 4.81
N LEU A 318 18.43 -15.39 5.70
CA LEU A 318 19.08 -15.85 6.93
C LEU A 318 18.08 -16.00 8.10
N SER A 319 16.97 -15.25 8.10
CA SER A 319 15.97 -15.32 9.18
C SER A 319 15.00 -16.49 9.05
N GLU A 320 14.69 -16.93 7.84
CA GLU A 320 13.72 -18.02 7.59
C GLU A 320 14.21 -19.39 8.09
N LYS A 321 15.52 -19.58 8.31
CA LYS A 321 16.10 -20.83 8.85
C LYS A 321 15.92 -21.03 10.37
N ARG A 322 15.33 -20.08 11.11
CA ARG A 322 15.28 -20.13 12.60
C ARG A 322 13.92 -20.43 13.23
N GLN A 323 12.84 -20.65 12.45
CA GLN A 323 11.46 -20.65 12.98
C GLN A 323 10.72 -22.01 12.96
N GLN A 324 11.40 -23.12 13.28
CA GLN A 324 10.82 -24.47 13.16
C GLN A 324 10.81 -25.27 14.48
N ASN A 325 10.40 -24.66 15.60
CA ASN A 325 10.25 -25.35 16.89
C ASN A 325 8.77 -25.54 17.23
N ASP A 326 8.07 -26.41 16.51
CA ASP A 326 6.73 -26.87 16.90
C ASP A 326 6.80 -27.78 18.13
N MET A 327 5.74 -27.77 18.93
CA MET A 327 5.70 -28.59 20.13
C MET A 327 5.25 -30.02 19.80
N SER A 328 6.04 -31.01 20.24
CA SER A 328 5.88 -32.42 19.85
C SER A 328 6.13 -33.36 21.03
N CYS A 329 5.53 -34.56 20.95
CA CYS A 329 5.77 -35.62 21.91
C CYS A 329 7.23 -36.08 21.84
N THR A 330 7.89 -36.16 22.99
CA THR A 330 9.24 -36.69 23.09
C THR A 330 9.18 -38.22 23.28
N PRO A 331 10.11 -39.00 22.71
CA PRO A 331 10.08 -40.47 22.76
C PRO A 331 10.19 -41.06 24.18
N GLU A 332 10.62 -40.27 25.17
CA GLU A 332 10.75 -40.67 26.58
C GLU A 332 9.41 -40.77 27.33
N LEU A 333 8.29 -40.35 26.74
CA LEU A 333 6.95 -40.41 27.34
C LEU A 333 6.19 -41.63 26.81
N THR A 334 5.91 -42.60 27.67
CA THR A 334 5.24 -43.87 27.27
C THR A 334 3.75 -43.72 26.94
N ALA A 335 3.12 -42.61 27.36
CA ALA A 335 1.79 -42.21 26.93
C ALA A 335 1.85 -40.72 26.60
N CYS A 336 1.74 -40.36 25.33
CA CYS A 336 1.79 -38.98 24.89
C CYS A 336 0.82 -38.74 23.74
N TYR A 337 0.14 -37.59 23.80
CA TYR A 337 -0.75 -37.11 22.77
C TYR A 337 -0.28 -35.73 22.34
N SER A 338 -0.13 -35.55 21.03
CA SER A 338 0.14 -34.25 20.43
C SER A 338 -0.98 -33.86 19.48
N TYR A 339 -1.26 -32.57 19.45
CA TYR A 339 -2.21 -31.93 18.58
C TYR A 339 -1.50 -30.83 17.81
N LYS A 340 -1.77 -30.71 16.52
CA LYS A 340 -1.40 -29.54 15.74
C LYS A 340 -2.52 -29.26 14.75
N ASN A 341 -2.96 -28.02 14.71
CA ASN A 341 -3.93 -27.60 13.73
C ASN A 341 -3.68 -26.15 13.33
N SER A 342 -4.10 -25.80 12.12
CA SER A 342 -4.04 -24.44 11.61
C SER A 342 -5.40 -24.06 11.07
N TRP A 343 -5.90 -22.92 11.53
CA TRP A 343 -7.14 -22.32 11.04
C TRP A 343 -6.79 -21.05 10.29
N GLN A 344 -7.41 -20.85 9.14
CA GLN A 344 -7.29 -19.61 8.38
C GLN A 344 -8.66 -18.95 8.28
N VAL A 345 -8.71 -17.66 8.58
CA VAL A 345 -9.87 -16.80 8.32
C VAL A 345 -9.48 -15.80 7.25
N GLY A 346 -10.25 -15.73 6.17
CA GLY A 346 -9.94 -14.91 5.00
C GLY A 346 -9.11 -15.63 3.93
N GLY A 347 -8.81 -14.91 2.85
CA GLY A 347 -8.04 -15.42 1.73
C GLY A 347 -6.53 -15.40 1.98
N ASN A 348 -5.77 -15.88 1.00
CA ASN A 348 -4.30 -15.88 1.05
C ASN A 348 -3.70 -14.47 0.93
N ASP A 349 -4.45 -13.52 0.36
CA ASP A 349 -4.03 -12.13 0.23
C ASP A 349 -4.46 -11.29 1.42
N PHE A 350 -5.63 -11.54 1.98
CA PHE A 350 -6.10 -10.86 3.17
C PHE A 350 -6.72 -11.88 4.10
N GLY A 351 -6.00 -12.18 5.18
CA GLY A 351 -6.44 -13.20 6.09
C GLY A 351 -5.55 -13.31 7.30
N LEU A 352 -5.92 -14.24 8.17
CA LEU A 352 -5.19 -14.58 9.38
C LEU A 352 -5.07 -16.07 9.45
N ARG A 353 -3.88 -16.52 9.83
CA ARG A 353 -3.60 -17.91 10.10
C ARG A 353 -3.25 -18.06 11.56
N LEU A 354 -4.06 -18.83 12.27
CA LEU A 354 -3.81 -19.25 13.64
C LEU A 354 -3.34 -20.70 13.60
N THR A 355 -2.13 -20.96 14.06
CA THR A 355 -1.61 -22.32 14.24
C THR A 355 -1.53 -22.57 15.73
N ALA A 356 -2.19 -23.63 16.22
CA ALA A 356 -2.02 -24.09 17.59
C ALA A 356 -1.44 -25.50 17.61
N SER A 357 -0.52 -25.73 18.53
CA SER A 357 -0.03 -27.06 18.86
C SER A 357 -0.08 -27.31 20.36
N ALA A 358 -0.39 -28.53 20.76
CA ALA A 358 -0.46 -28.96 22.14
C ALA A 358 0.17 -30.34 22.29
N ALA A 359 0.76 -30.63 23.44
CA ALA A 359 1.43 -31.89 23.73
C ALA A 359 1.28 -32.17 25.22
N VAL A 360 0.72 -33.33 25.54
CA VAL A 360 0.59 -33.81 26.91
C VAL A 360 1.05 -35.26 26.96
N GLY A 361 1.93 -35.59 27.90
CA GLY A 361 2.35 -36.96 28.09
C GLY A 361 2.94 -37.24 29.46
N MET A 362 2.98 -38.52 29.82
CA MET A 362 3.53 -39.02 31.07
C MET A 362 4.10 -40.45 30.90
N MET A 363 4.92 -40.85 31.85
CA MET A 363 5.28 -42.26 32.04
C MET A 363 4.08 -43.06 32.57
N LYS A 364 3.96 -44.32 32.14
CA LYS A 364 2.95 -45.26 32.62
C LYS A 364 3.17 -45.57 34.10
N GLY A 365 2.08 -45.61 34.87
CA GLY A 365 2.07 -45.85 36.32
C GLY A 365 1.95 -44.56 37.13
N CYS A 366 0.77 -44.31 37.70
CA CYS A 366 0.47 -43.12 38.54
C CYS A 366 1.11 -43.15 39.94
N SER A 367 2.22 -43.85 40.12
CA SER A 367 2.86 -44.02 41.44
C SER A 367 3.65 -42.77 41.84
N LEU A 368 3.29 -42.18 42.97
CA LEU A 368 3.92 -40.99 43.58
C LEU A 368 5.41 -41.19 43.98
N ASN A 369 5.93 -42.41 43.88
CA ASN A 369 7.23 -42.80 44.45
C ASN A 369 8.38 -42.93 43.42
N THR A 370 8.16 -42.67 42.14
CA THR A 370 9.19 -42.70 41.09
C THR A 370 9.33 -41.34 40.41
N SER A 371 10.57 -40.93 40.09
CA SER A 371 10.87 -39.75 39.27
C SER A 371 10.13 -39.86 37.94
N SER A 372 8.98 -39.21 37.85
CA SER A 372 8.01 -39.43 36.79
C SER A 372 8.28 -38.41 35.70
N SER A 373 8.58 -38.86 34.49
CA SER A 373 8.65 -37.95 33.33
C SER A 373 7.23 -37.55 32.94
N TYR A 374 6.98 -36.25 32.83
CA TYR A 374 5.72 -35.69 32.36
C TYR A 374 5.97 -34.40 31.56
N LEU A 375 5.08 -34.12 30.62
CA LEU A 375 5.08 -32.93 29.81
C LEU A 375 3.65 -32.46 29.62
N ALA A 376 3.42 -31.18 29.79
CA ALA A 376 2.24 -30.50 29.33
C ALA A 376 2.68 -29.18 28.69
N GLY A 377 2.28 -28.97 27.45
CA GLY A 377 2.49 -27.68 26.81
C GLY A 377 1.40 -27.32 25.82
N ALA A 378 1.43 -26.05 25.43
CA ALA A 378 0.66 -25.45 24.36
C ALA A 378 1.54 -24.40 23.68
N ASP A 379 1.39 -24.27 22.36
CA ASP A 379 2.04 -23.25 21.53
C ASP A 379 1.00 -22.73 20.52
N VAL A 380 0.97 -21.41 20.34
CA VAL A 380 0.01 -20.71 19.51
C VAL A 380 0.74 -19.63 18.72
N LYS A 381 0.70 -19.74 17.39
CA LYS A 381 1.24 -18.77 16.44
C LYS A 381 0.09 -18.09 15.69
N LEU A 382 0.05 -16.77 15.73
CA LEU A 382 -0.86 -15.96 14.94
C LEU A 382 -0.07 -15.25 13.83
N GLU A 383 -0.53 -15.38 12.59
CA GLU A 383 0.09 -14.78 11.41
C GLU A 383 -0.94 -13.97 10.63
N GLY A 384 -0.60 -12.73 10.26
CA GLY A 384 -1.37 -11.92 9.33
C GLY A 384 -0.91 -12.11 7.90
N LEU A 385 -1.86 -12.26 6.99
CA LEU A 385 -1.69 -12.33 5.54
C LEU A 385 -2.19 -11.02 4.95
N ILE A 386 -1.29 -10.22 4.36
CA ILE A 386 -1.63 -8.91 3.76
C ILE A 386 -0.93 -8.81 2.40
N LEU A 387 -1.71 -8.77 1.33
CA LEU A 387 -1.29 -8.72 -0.06
C LEU A 387 -0.17 -9.74 -0.38
N GLY A 388 -0.37 -10.99 0.04
CA GLY A 388 0.57 -12.09 -0.16
C GLY A 388 1.77 -12.11 0.79
N LYS A 389 1.90 -11.14 1.70
CA LYS A 389 2.95 -11.13 2.73
C LYS A 389 2.42 -11.77 4.01
N THR A 390 3.22 -12.66 4.61
CA THR A 390 2.93 -13.24 5.93
C THR A 390 3.74 -12.51 7.01
N VAL A 391 3.08 -12.08 8.08
CA VAL A 391 3.71 -11.45 9.24
C VAL A 391 3.31 -12.21 10.49
N THR A 392 4.27 -12.75 11.24
CA THR A 392 3.97 -13.33 12.57
C THR A 392 3.57 -12.21 13.52
N ALA A 393 2.28 -12.18 13.84
CA ALA A 393 1.67 -11.23 14.74
C ALA A 393 2.06 -11.55 16.18
N ALA A 394 1.75 -12.76 16.62
CA ALA A 394 1.99 -13.22 17.97
C ALA A 394 2.49 -14.67 17.95
N ASP A 395 3.30 -15.00 18.94
CA ASP A 395 3.84 -16.32 19.21
C ASP A 395 3.79 -16.51 20.73
N ALA A 396 2.96 -17.43 21.19
CA ALA A 396 2.72 -17.66 22.60
C ALA A 396 2.91 -19.15 22.90
N PHE A 397 3.68 -19.46 23.94
CA PHE A 397 3.77 -20.82 24.43
C PHE A 397 3.68 -20.88 25.95
N ALA A 398 3.15 -22.00 26.41
CA ALA A 398 3.10 -22.42 27.79
C ALA A 398 3.66 -23.83 27.85
N GLU A 399 4.73 -24.05 28.61
CA GLU A 399 5.30 -25.39 28.76
C GLU A 399 5.65 -25.64 30.21
N TYR A 400 5.25 -26.80 30.73
CA TYR A 400 5.59 -27.29 32.04
C TYR A 400 5.85 -28.79 31.98
N GLY A 401 6.97 -29.23 32.54
CA GLY A 401 7.31 -30.64 32.52
C GLY A 401 8.67 -30.93 33.13
N GLU A 402 8.88 -32.21 33.37
CA GLU A 402 10.14 -32.78 33.82
C GLU A 402 10.34 -34.07 33.02
N ILE A 403 11.46 -34.21 32.33
CA ILE A 403 11.78 -35.44 31.61
C ILE A 403 13.12 -35.95 32.12
N ASN A 404 13.12 -37.16 32.68
CA ASN A 404 14.28 -37.82 33.26
C ASN A 404 14.99 -36.95 34.32
N GLY A 405 14.22 -36.28 35.18
CA GLY A 405 14.77 -35.39 36.22
C GLY A 405 15.15 -33.99 35.75
N VAL A 406 14.99 -33.68 34.45
CA VAL A 406 15.34 -32.38 33.87
C VAL A 406 14.08 -31.57 33.59
N ALA A 407 13.95 -30.43 34.26
CA ALA A 407 12.91 -29.45 34.00
C ALA A 407 12.93 -28.99 32.53
N LYS A 408 11.74 -28.92 31.92
CA LYS A 408 11.55 -28.29 30.60
C LYS A 408 11.57 -26.77 30.74
N ARG A 409 11.13 -26.02 29.72
CA ARG A 409 11.16 -24.54 29.78
C ARG A 409 10.45 -23.99 31.01
N ASN A 410 9.45 -24.71 31.53
CA ASN A 410 8.71 -24.41 32.75
C ASN A 410 8.34 -22.92 32.82
N GLN A 411 7.77 -22.42 31.74
CA GLN A 411 7.47 -21.00 31.59
C GLN A 411 6.27 -20.80 30.66
N VAL A 412 5.63 -19.66 30.83
CA VAL A 412 4.77 -19.05 29.82
C VAL A 412 5.53 -17.88 29.21
N LYS A 413 5.49 -17.78 27.90
CA LYS A 413 6.09 -16.68 27.14
C LYS A 413 5.13 -16.25 26.04
N VAL A 414 4.99 -14.94 25.88
CA VAL A 414 4.24 -14.33 24.78
C VAL A 414 5.16 -13.33 24.10
N ASP A 415 5.48 -13.61 22.85
CA ASP A 415 6.20 -12.75 21.95
C ASP A 415 5.23 -12.16 20.92
N VAL A 416 5.36 -10.88 20.66
CA VAL A 416 4.55 -10.17 19.68
C VAL A 416 5.48 -9.37 18.80
N ILE A 417 5.50 -9.68 17.51
CA ILE A 417 6.47 -9.14 16.52
C ILE A 417 7.92 -9.31 17.00
N GLY A 418 8.24 -10.49 17.51
CA GLY A 418 9.58 -10.82 18.03
C GLY A 418 10.00 -10.05 19.28
N LYS A 419 9.12 -9.24 19.89
CA LYS A 419 9.34 -8.61 21.20
C LYS A 419 8.64 -9.41 22.28
N ASN A 420 9.37 -9.74 23.34
CA ASN A 420 8.77 -10.35 24.50
C ASN A 420 7.92 -9.33 25.26
N ILE A 421 6.60 -9.53 25.26
CA ILE A 421 5.67 -8.69 26.03
C ILE A 421 5.35 -9.31 27.38
N PHE A 422 5.52 -10.62 27.51
CA PHE A 422 5.29 -11.34 28.75
C PHE A 422 6.17 -12.57 28.83
N SER A 423 6.77 -12.78 30.00
CA SER A 423 7.44 -14.04 30.33
C SER A 423 7.35 -14.28 31.83
N LYS A 424 6.97 -15.50 32.22
CA LYS A 424 6.97 -15.94 33.62
C LYS A 424 7.45 -17.38 33.69
N SER A 425 8.51 -17.62 34.44
CA SER A 425 8.97 -18.96 34.79
C SER A 425 8.24 -19.48 36.03
N PHE A 426 7.95 -20.78 36.06
CA PHE A 426 7.32 -21.47 37.17
C PHE A 426 8.39 -22.14 38.02
N SER A 427 8.33 -21.90 39.33
CA SER A 427 9.08 -22.69 40.29
C SER A 427 8.38 -24.04 40.51
N THR A 428 9.14 -25.10 40.74
CA THR A 428 8.70 -26.49 40.96
C THR A 428 7.92 -26.76 42.28
N TYR A 429 7.26 -25.75 42.89
CA TYR A 429 6.72 -25.85 44.26
C TYR A 429 5.26 -26.34 44.40
N LYS A 430 5.02 -27.08 45.49
CA LYS A 430 3.92 -28.00 45.84
C LYS A 430 2.57 -27.38 46.28
N ALA A 431 2.31 -26.10 46.05
CA ALA A 431 1.15 -25.43 46.65
C ALA A 431 -0.13 -25.58 45.81
N CYS A 432 -1.19 -26.15 46.41
CA CYS A 432 -2.54 -26.30 45.82
C CYS A 432 -3.30 -24.96 45.80
N SER A 433 -2.80 -23.98 45.05
CA SER A 433 -3.41 -22.65 44.93
C SER A 433 -3.65 -22.26 43.48
N LYS A 434 -4.79 -21.59 43.24
CA LYS A 434 -5.10 -21.05 41.92
C LYS A 434 -4.22 -19.84 41.67
N GLN A 435 -3.51 -19.83 40.55
CA GLN A 435 -2.80 -18.67 40.05
C GLN A 435 -3.52 -18.18 38.80
N SER A 436 -3.99 -16.94 38.82
CA SER A 436 -4.51 -16.25 37.63
C SER A 436 -3.51 -15.21 37.15
N LEU A 437 -3.34 -15.11 35.85
CA LEU A 437 -2.41 -14.21 35.18
C LEU A 437 -3.20 -13.51 34.07
N SER A 438 -3.34 -12.19 34.16
CA SER A 438 -3.82 -11.39 33.04
C SER A 438 -2.63 -10.89 32.23
N VAL A 439 -2.66 -11.12 30.92
CA VAL A 439 -1.73 -10.50 29.99
C VAL A 439 -2.30 -9.14 29.62
N SER A 440 -1.50 -8.07 29.77
CA SER A 440 -1.91 -6.71 29.42
C SER A 440 -2.39 -6.64 27.97
N ARG A 441 -3.47 -5.88 27.72
CA ARG A 441 -3.97 -5.59 26.39
C ARG A 441 -2.85 -5.08 25.50
N TYR A 442 -2.70 -5.70 24.34
CA TYR A 442 -1.77 -5.28 23.31
C TYR A 442 -2.51 -4.94 22.03
N GLU A 443 -2.14 -3.83 21.39
CA GLU A 443 -2.75 -3.36 20.15
C GLU A 443 -1.66 -3.06 19.12
N LYS A 444 -1.85 -3.53 17.90
CA LYS A 444 -0.95 -3.27 16.79
C LYS A 444 -1.72 -3.06 15.49
N ASP A 445 -1.21 -2.16 14.68
CA ASP A 445 -1.68 -1.90 13.32
C ASP A 445 -0.56 -2.23 12.33
N TRP A 446 -0.87 -3.05 11.34
CA TRP A 446 -0.06 -3.27 10.15
C TRP A 446 -0.77 -2.64 8.97
N SER A 447 -0.28 -1.49 8.54
CA SER A 447 -0.72 -0.84 7.32
C SER A 447 0.30 -1.05 6.21
N PHE A 448 -0.21 -1.25 5.02
CA PHE A 448 0.48 -1.05 3.78
C PHE A 448 -0.26 0.03 3.02
N GLY A 449 0.47 0.89 2.33
CA GLY A 449 -0.13 1.86 1.46
C GLY A 449 0.88 2.36 0.46
N PHE A 450 0.36 2.87 -0.64
CA PHE A 450 1.12 3.52 -1.68
C PHE A 450 0.29 4.62 -2.28
N THR A 451 0.96 5.58 -2.90
CA THR A 451 0.34 6.66 -3.65
C THR A 451 0.77 6.56 -5.10
N ILE A 452 -0.20 6.57 -6.00
CA ILE A 452 0.03 6.68 -7.44
C ILE A 452 -0.64 7.94 -7.93
N LEU A 453 0.02 8.66 -8.83
CA LEU A 453 -0.57 9.80 -9.50
C LEU A 453 -1.52 9.29 -10.58
N VAL A 454 -2.79 9.68 -10.50
CA VAL A 454 -3.75 9.50 -11.59
C VAL A 454 -3.82 10.83 -12.32
N VAL A 455 -3.09 10.90 -13.43
CA VAL A 455 -2.78 12.10 -14.18
C VAL A 455 -2.05 13.12 -13.30
N ILE A 456 -2.77 14.02 -12.63
CA ILE A 456 -2.18 15.04 -11.74
C ILE A 456 -2.56 14.86 -10.26
N VAL A 457 -3.46 13.92 -9.97
CA VAL A 457 -4.07 13.80 -8.66
C VAL A 457 -3.48 12.59 -7.93
N PRO A 458 -2.89 12.77 -6.73
CA PRO A 458 -2.38 11.65 -5.95
C PRO A 458 -3.54 10.85 -5.35
N VAL A 459 -3.59 9.58 -5.74
CA VAL A 459 -4.50 8.59 -5.19
C VAL A 459 -3.71 7.68 -4.27
N SER A 460 -3.96 7.82 -2.98
CA SER A 460 -3.35 7.02 -1.92
C SER A 460 -4.25 5.83 -1.61
N PHE A 461 -3.68 4.65 -1.75
CA PHE A 461 -4.30 3.40 -1.37
C PHE A 461 -3.71 2.93 -0.05
N SER A 462 -4.56 2.39 0.80
CA SER A 462 -4.14 1.83 2.08
C SER A 462 -4.91 0.55 2.34
N ALA A 463 -4.22 -0.46 2.86
CA ALA A 463 -4.83 -1.66 3.35
C ALA A 463 -4.05 -2.13 4.56
N GLY A 464 -4.73 -2.70 5.53
CA GLY A 464 -4.07 -3.10 6.75
C GLY A 464 -4.88 -4.03 7.61
N LEU A 465 -4.20 -4.49 8.65
CA LEU A 465 -4.75 -5.35 9.66
C LEU A 465 -4.38 -4.78 11.03
N LYS A 466 -5.40 -4.48 11.82
CA LYS A 466 -5.26 -4.13 13.21
C LYS A 466 -5.56 -5.36 14.06
N VAL A 467 -4.72 -5.62 15.03
CA VAL A 467 -4.84 -6.75 15.95
C VAL A 467 -4.77 -6.25 17.37
N GLU A 468 -5.79 -6.60 18.13
CA GLU A 468 -5.87 -6.39 19.56
C GLU A 468 -5.84 -7.78 20.21
N PHE A 469 -4.81 -8.04 21.00
CA PHE A 469 -4.59 -9.29 21.70
C PHE A 469 -4.75 -9.09 23.20
N ASN A 470 -5.53 -9.97 23.80
CA ASN A 470 -5.72 -10.10 25.24
C ASN A 470 -5.58 -11.58 25.59
N ALA A 471 -5.07 -11.91 26.78
CA ALA A 471 -5.08 -13.29 27.24
C ALA A 471 -5.23 -13.37 28.76
N GLU A 472 -5.94 -14.40 29.20
CA GLU A 472 -6.04 -14.78 30.61
C GLU A 472 -5.51 -16.20 30.78
N ALA A 473 -4.59 -16.41 31.71
CA ALA A 473 -4.13 -17.75 32.06
C ALA A 473 -4.53 -18.08 33.49
N ALA A 474 -5.01 -19.28 33.73
CA ALA A 474 -5.29 -19.80 35.04
C ALA A 474 -4.62 -21.16 35.21
N MET A 475 -3.99 -21.39 36.35
CA MET A 475 -3.47 -22.70 36.71
C MET A 475 -3.76 -23.06 38.15
N PHE A 476 -3.90 -24.35 38.39
CA PHE A 476 -4.09 -24.94 39.71
C PHE A 476 -3.24 -26.21 39.82
N PRO A 477 -1.95 -26.09 40.19
CA PRO A 477 -1.11 -27.24 40.45
C PRO A 477 -1.31 -27.77 41.88
N CYS A 478 -1.63 -29.05 42.05
CA CYS A 478 -1.75 -29.70 43.36
C CYS A 478 -1.07 -31.07 43.32
N VAL A 479 0.26 -31.04 43.50
CA VAL A 479 1.14 -32.22 43.37
C VAL A 479 0.79 -33.33 44.35
N GLN A 480 0.37 -32.99 45.58
CA GLN A 480 -0.01 -33.96 46.61
C GLN A 480 -1.20 -34.84 46.20
N GLN A 481 -2.04 -34.36 45.29
CA GLN A 481 -3.23 -35.05 44.80
C GLN A 481 -3.11 -35.44 43.32
N VAL A 482 -1.96 -35.17 42.69
CA VAL A 482 -1.75 -35.29 41.23
C VAL A 482 -2.92 -34.63 40.47
N LEU A 483 -3.35 -33.46 40.95
CA LEU A 483 -4.39 -32.66 40.33
C LEU A 483 -3.74 -31.44 39.69
N TYR A 484 -3.83 -31.36 38.37
CA TYR A 484 -3.31 -30.23 37.61
C TYR A 484 -4.42 -29.73 36.70
N ASN A 485 -4.70 -28.44 36.74
CA ASN A 485 -5.65 -27.79 35.85
C ASN A 485 -4.98 -26.55 35.26
N VAL A 486 -5.00 -26.43 33.95
CA VAL A 486 -4.46 -25.29 33.22
C VAL A 486 -5.49 -24.80 32.22
N SER A 487 -5.72 -23.49 32.19
CA SER A 487 -6.50 -22.81 31.17
C SER A 487 -5.73 -21.60 30.68
N PHE A 488 -5.80 -21.35 29.38
CA PHE A 488 -5.19 -20.20 28.73
C PHE A 488 -6.16 -19.66 27.71
N ILE A 489 -6.86 -18.56 28.01
CA ILE A 489 -7.94 -17.99 27.22
C ILE A 489 -7.40 -16.80 26.41
N PRO A 490 -6.85 -16.99 25.19
CA PRO A 490 -6.52 -15.88 24.32
C PRO A 490 -7.79 -15.32 23.67
N SER A 491 -7.90 -14.01 23.63
CA SER A 491 -8.90 -13.26 22.87
C SER A 491 -8.19 -12.33 21.89
N VAL A 492 -8.55 -12.45 20.62
CA VAL A 492 -7.96 -11.71 19.51
C VAL A 492 -9.07 -10.98 18.78
N LYS A 493 -9.05 -9.65 18.82
CA LYS A 493 -9.87 -8.81 17.95
C LYS A 493 -9.05 -8.40 16.74
N LEU A 494 -9.65 -8.57 15.58
CA LEU A 494 -9.01 -8.45 14.29
C LEU A 494 -9.85 -7.47 13.49
N THR A 495 -9.22 -6.40 13.01
CA THR A 495 -9.85 -5.42 12.13
C THR A 495 -9.03 -5.33 10.85
N ALA A 496 -9.52 -5.93 9.77
CA ALA A 496 -8.99 -5.69 8.44
C ALA A 496 -9.59 -4.40 7.90
N TYR A 497 -8.79 -3.59 7.21
CA TYR A 497 -9.29 -2.42 6.51
C TYR A 497 -8.58 -2.25 5.16
N GLY A 498 -9.27 -1.60 4.25
CA GLY A 498 -8.80 -1.25 2.94
C GLY A 498 -9.44 0.06 2.53
N GLY A 499 -8.77 0.85 1.72
CA GLY A 499 -9.34 2.10 1.27
C GLY A 499 -8.52 2.76 0.19
N ALA A 500 -9.21 3.58 -0.59
CA ALA A 500 -8.60 4.52 -1.51
C ALA A 500 -9.00 5.91 -1.07
N SER A 501 -8.05 6.82 -1.13
CA SER A 501 -8.28 8.22 -0.84
C SER A 501 -7.57 9.05 -1.88
N VAL A 502 -8.21 10.15 -2.22
CA VAL A 502 -7.70 11.16 -3.10
C VAL A 502 -7.44 12.39 -2.27
N SER A 503 -6.24 12.94 -2.40
CA SER A 503 -5.83 14.13 -1.68
C SER A 503 -5.50 15.24 -2.66
N ILE A 504 -6.28 16.31 -2.63
CA ILE A 504 -5.89 17.58 -3.22
C ILE A 504 -5.67 18.59 -2.09
N ILE A 505 -5.03 19.70 -2.41
CA ILE A 505 -4.62 20.68 -1.40
C ILE A 505 -5.78 21.22 -0.54
N VAL A 506 -6.96 21.39 -1.12
CA VAL A 506 -8.16 21.95 -0.44
C VAL A 506 -9.06 20.89 0.17
N ALA A 507 -8.95 19.63 -0.27
CA ALA A 507 -9.91 18.61 0.10
C ALA A 507 -9.30 17.22 0.02
N LYS A 508 -9.74 16.36 0.93
CA LYS A 508 -9.44 14.93 0.93
C LYS A 508 -10.75 14.19 0.92
N ALA A 509 -10.86 13.19 0.07
CA ALA A 509 -12.01 12.31 0.04
C ALA A 509 -11.54 10.88 -0.18
N GLY A 510 -12.32 9.91 0.28
CA GLY A 510 -11.97 8.52 0.10
C GLY A 510 -13.11 7.58 0.40
N VAL A 511 -12.85 6.31 0.10
CA VAL A 511 -13.71 5.18 0.40
C VAL A 511 -12.90 4.19 1.21
N ASN A 512 -13.46 3.73 2.33
CA ASN A 512 -12.85 2.75 3.20
C ASN A 512 -13.80 1.57 3.40
N ILE A 513 -13.26 0.37 3.30
CA ILE A 513 -13.85 -0.87 3.78
C ILE A 513 -13.15 -1.28 5.08
N GLU A 514 -13.92 -1.69 6.07
CA GLU A 514 -13.43 -2.19 7.34
C GLU A 514 -14.22 -3.44 7.71
N GLY A 515 -13.55 -4.52 8.04
CA GLY A 515 -14.13 -5.74 8.57
C GLY A 515 -13.50 -6.07 9.90
N SER A 516 -14.30 -6.37 10.92
CA SER A 516 -13.76 -6.78 12.22
C SER A 516 -14.49 -7.95 12.83
N PHE A 517 -13.75 -8.84 13.50
CA PHE A 517 -14.29 -9.91 14.32
C PHE A 517 -13.40 -10.12 15.53
N THR A 518 -13.97 -10.72 16.57
CA THR A 518 -13.22 -11.13 17.76
C THR A 518 -13.33 -12.64 17.90
N GLN A 519 -12.19 -13.31 18.09
CA GLN A 519 -12.15 -14.73 18.38
C GLN A 519 -11.49 -14.96 19.73
N SER A 520 -12.13 -15.77 20.56
CA SER A 520 -11.59 -16.24 21.83
C SER A 520 -11.51 -17.75 21.81
N LEU A 521 -10.40 -18.30 22.29
CA LEU A 521 -10.28 -19.74 22.56
C LEU A 521 -10.24 -19.95 24.07
N ASP A 522 -10.90 -21.00 24.56
CA ASP A 522 -10.86 -21.44 25.95
C ASP A 522 -10.38 -22.89 25.99
N PRO A 523 -9.07 -23.13 25.79
CA PRO A 523 -8.43 -24.40 26.04
C PRO A 523 -8.30 -24.64 27.54
N HIS A 524 -8.71 -25.83 27.95
CA HIS A 524 -8.69 -26.35 29.30
C HIS A 524 -8.00 -27.72 29.29
N GLY A 525 -6.94 -27.88 30.07
CA GLY A 525 -6.22 -29.14 30.23
C GLY A 525 -6.24 -29.58 31.69
N TYR A 526 -6.40 -30.87 31.93
CA TYR A 526 -6.38 -31.40 33.28
C TYR A 526 -5.72 -32.77 33.41
N VAL A 527 -5.13 -33.00 34.59
CA VAL A 527 -4.66 -34.29 35.09
C VAL A 527 -5.28 -34.50 36.45
N ASP A 528 -5.85 -35.68 36.67
CA ASP A 528 -6.52 -36.06 37.90
C ASP A 528 -6.07 -37.46 38.32
N GLY A 529 -5.14 -37.53 39.27
CA GLY A 529 -4.63 -38.80 39.77
C GLY A 529 -5.61 -39.61 40.61
N ALA A 530 -6.66 -38.99 41.17
CA ALA A 530 -7.70 -39.75 41.88
C ALA A 530 -8.55 -40.57 40.89
N ARG A 531 -8.73 -40.07 39.67
CA ARG A 531 -9.44 -40.75 38.58
C ARG A 531 -8.51 -41.49 37.60
N CYS A 532 -7.18 -41.42 37.81
CA CYS A 532 -6.16 -41.80 36.82
C CYS A 532 -6.51 -41.29 35.42
N ALA A 533 -6.99 -40.05 35.33
CA ALA A 533 -7.51 -39.48 34.10
C ALA A 533 -6.69 -38.26 33.69
N LEU A 534 -6.48 -38.12 32.39
CA LEU A 534 -5.94 -36.91 31.79
C LEU A 534 -6.78 -36.56 30.57
N GLY A 535 -6.93 -35.26 30.32
CA GLY A 535 -7.74 -34.80 29.21
C GLY A 535 -7.54 -33.33 28.89
N TYR A 536 -8.15 -32.94 27.79
CA TYR A 536 -8.25 -31.55 27.38
C TYR A 536 -9.60 -31.28 26.71
N GLU A 537 -10.03 -30.03 26.78
CA GLU A 537 -11.19 -29.49 26.08
C GLU A 537 -10.79 -28.15 25.47
N VAL A 538 -11.22 -27.87 24.24
CA VAL A 538 -11.00 -26.58 23.59
C VAL A 538 -12.33 -26.05 23.09
N ASN A 539 -12.78 -24.93 23.65
CA ASN A 539 -13.95 -24.20 23.16
C ASN A 539 -13.50 -22.97 22.37
N SER A 540 -14.21 -22.64 21.30
CA SER A 540 -14.02 -21.41 20.52
C SER A 540 -15.28 -20.57 20.60
N VAL A 541 -15.10 -19.28 20.86
CA VAL A 541 -16.16 -18.27 20.82
C VAL A 541 -15.76 -17.21 19.82
N THR A 542 -16.56 -17.04 18.78
CA THR A 542 -16.34 -16.04 17.74
C THR A 542 -17.48 -15.03 17.81
N ASP A 543 -17.16 -13.80 18.18
CA ASP A 543 -18.10 -12.68 18.12
C ASP A 543 -18.42 -12.33 16.65
N PRO A 544 -19.54 -11.65 16.39
CA PRO A 544 -19.98 -11.25 15.05
C PRO A 544 -18.85 -10.71 14.16
N LEU A 545 -18.70 -11.29 12.97
CA LEU A 545 -17.99 -10.63 11.89
C LEU A 545 -18.82 -9.43 11.46
N THR A 546 -18.29 -8.24 11.70
CA THR A 546 -18.82 -6.97 11.22
C THR A 546 -18.07 -6.55 9.98
N ALA A 547 -18.77 -5.99 9.00
CA ALA A 547 -18.16 -5.39 7.82
C ALA A 547 -18.87 -4.08 7.48
N LYS A 548 -18.12 -3.07 7.06
CA LYS A 548 -18.62 -1.74 6.77
C LYS A 548 -17.86 -1.13 5.60
N LEU A 549 -18.58 -0.63 4.62
CA LEU A 549 -18.07 0.25 3.56
C LEU A 549 -18.57 1.66 3.84
N TYR A 550 -17.68 2.65 3.84
CA TYR A 550 -18.04 4.05 4.05
C TYR A 550 -17.20 4.99 3.19
N GLY A 551 -17.86 6.01 2.66
CA GLY A 551 -17.21 7.18 2.07
C GLY A 551 -16.86 8.19 3.17
N TRP A 552 -15.81 8.97 2.96
CA TRP A 552 -15.46 10.07 3.84
C TRP A 552 -14.88 11.25 3.07
N TYR A 553 -15.04 12.46 3.61
CA TYR A 553 -14.35 13.65 3.11
C TYR A 553 -13.96 14.62 4.23
N ARG A 554 -12.95 15.45 3.94
CA ARG A 554 -12.44 16.55 4.76
C ARG A 554 -12.13 17.73 3.84
N VAL A 555 -12.56 18.93 4.23
CA VAL A 555 -12.17 20.17 3.55
C VAL A 555 -11.15 20.90 4.42
N ARG A 556 -10.14 21.52 3.81
CA ARG A 556 -9.12 22.29 4.51
C ARG A 556 -9.73 23.59 5.01
N LYS A 557 -9.43 23.95 6.25
CA LYS A 557 -9.84 25.24 6.84
C LYS A 557 -8.93 26.35 6.31
N TRP A 558 -9.40 27.60 6.44
CA TRP A 558 -8.60 28.81 6.16
C TRP A 558 -7.25 28.85 6.90
N THR A 559 -7.13 28.18 8.05
CA THR A 559 -5.88 28.02 8.82
C THR A 559 -4.93 26.96 8.27
N LEU A 560 -5.13 26.47 7.04
CA LEU A 560 -4.39 25.38 6.40
C LEU A 560 -4.42 24.04 7.16
N SER A 561 -5.20 23.91 8.24
CA SER A 561 -5.45 22.65 8.93
C SER A 561 -6.64 21.90 8.31
N TRP A 562 -6.65 20.57 8.38
CA TRP A 562 -7.80 19.78 7.92
C TRP A 562 -9.04 19.99 8.81
N GLY A 563 -10.21 20.08 8.17
CA GLY A 563 -11.53 20.09 8.80
C GLY A 563 -11.87 18.79 9.52
N LYS A 564 -13.07 18.73 10.11
CA LYS A 564 -13.61 17.47 10.64
C LYS A 564 -13.87 16.50 9.49
N GLU A 565 -13.70 15.21 9.76
CA GLU A 565 -14.06 14.16 8.83
C GLU A 565 -15.57 13.94 8.84
N HIS A 566 -16.17 14.03 7.66
CA HIS A 566 -17.55 13.65 7.41
C HIS A 566 -17.55 12.23 6.86
N LYS A 567 -18.29 11.31 7.48
CA LYS A 567 -18.41 9.90 7.06
C LYS A 567 -19.83 9.57 6.65
N VAL A 568 -19.98 8.87 5.54
CA VAL A 568 -21.26 8.33 5.06
C VAL A 568 -21.13 6.83 4.97
N THR A 569 -21.94 6.09 5.74
CA THR A 569 -21.95 4.63 5.70
C THR A 569 -22.72 4.19 4.47
N ILE A 570 -22.02 3.54 3.53
CA ILE A 570 -22.59 3.07 2.27
C ILE A 570 -23.25 1.71 2.49
N TRP A 571 -22.55 0.82 3.20
CA TRP A 571 -23.03 -0.52 3.50
C TRP A 571 -22.47 -0.99 4.84
N SER A 572 -23.25 -1.79 5.57
CA SER A 572 -22.77 -2.47 6.76
C SER A 572 -23.51 -3.79 6.98
N ASN A 573 -22.82 -4.81 7.46
CA ASN A 573 -23.39 -6.11 7.82
C ASN A 573 -22.72 -6.66 9.09
N SER A 574 -23.41 -7.57 9.78
CA SER A 574 -22.93 -8.24 10.99
C SER A 574 -23.46 -9.68 11.02
N LEU A 575 -22.58 -10.65 11.19
CA LEU A 575 -22.95 -12.05 11.39
C LEU A 575 -23.34 -12.34 12.85
N ALA A 576 -23.92 -13.50 13.12
CA ALA A 576 -24.22 -13.92 14.49
C ALA A 576 -22.96 -14.40 15.22
N ARG A 577 -22.97 -14.31 16.56
CA ARG A 577 -21.97 -14.93 17.42
C ARG A 577 -22.05 -16.46 17.29
N VAL A 578 -20.90 -17.13 17.20
CA VAL A 578 -20.82 -18.60 17.10
C VAL A 578 -19.97 -19.13 18.25
N THR A 579 -20.50 -20.14 18.96
CA THR A 579 -19.75 -20.90 19.96
C THR A 579 -19.63 -22.34 19.48
N LYS A 580 -18.42 -22.89 19.46
CA LYS A 580 -18.15 -24.24 18.97
C LYS A 580 -17.20 -24.97 19.92
N ASN A 581 -17.55 -26.21 20.30
CA ASN A 581 -16.59 -27.12 20.91
C ASN A 581 -15.67 -27.66 19.80
N ILE A 582 -14.38 -27.36 19.88
CA ILE A 582 -13.40 -27.68 18.84
C ILE A 582 -12.91 -29.12 18.98
N ASP A 583 -12.55 -29.52 20.20
CA ASP A 583 -12.11 -30.88 20.51
C ASP A 583 -12.25 -31.13 22.01
N ARG A 584 -12.47 -32.39 22.38
CA ARG A 584 -12.48 -32.86 23.75
C ARG A 584 -12.00 -34.30 23.80
N ARG A 585 -10.97 -34.56 24.61
CA ARG A 585 -10.45 -35.91 24.83
C ARG A 585 -10.20 -36.16 26.30
N GLU A 586 -10.47 -37.38 26.71
CA GLU A 586 -10.19 -37.89 28.05
C GLU A 586 -9.68 -39.32 27.93
N ALA A 587 -8.57 -39.62 28.58
CA ALA A 587 -7.96 -40.94 28.63
C ALA A 587 -7.77 -41.37 30.08
N ARG A 588 -8.04 -42.64 30.36
CA ARG A 588 -7.71 -43.28 31.63
C ARG A 588 -6.40 -44.03 31.49
N VAL A 589 -5.46 -43.75 32.38
CA VAL A 589 -4.10 -44.28 32.34
C VAL A 589 -3.94 -45.26 33.49
N TYR A 590 -4.33 -46.51 33.25
CA TYR A 590 -4.18 -47.61 34.20
C TYR A 590 -2.79 -48.24 34.14
#